data_AF-A0A8R1E373-F1
#
_entry.id   AF-A0A8R1E373-F1
#
_cell.length_a   1.000
_cell.length_b   1.000
_cell.length_c   1.000
_cell.angle_alpha   90.00
_cell.angle_beta   90.00
_cell.angle_gamma   90.00
#
_symmetry.space_group_name_H-M   'P 1'
#
loop_
_entity.id
_entity.type
_entity.pdbx_description
1 polymer ?
#
loop_
_entity_poly.entity_id
_entity_poly.type
_entity_poly.pdbx_seq_one_letter_code
_entity_poly.pdbx_strand_id
1 'polypeptide(L)'
;MKIGLHAKCCLDGVGKDECGKELSVWHDQKDDNVNGRLSSTSNGTHTEIEIFGNDILDKTWLAIAYSSDKTMKDDFVVYCIRDDRVSNDNELMAGIAYNTDHKNEMIGTIKDVEADPKKDRFGLNLSIQEYNKEEGTLYCKMTHRVDPITDHFNMTKVEILMAKGVWINNSLTYHGKTRNTVGQVELSGAKKKKKNSASNSLTLVSTAVTLLATKIIFF
;
A
#
# COMPACT_ATOMS: atom_id res chain seq x y z
N MET A 1 -0.69 8.77 27.00
CA MET A 1 -1.87 8.18 26.33
C MET A 1 -1.32 7.16 25.33
N LYS A 2 -1.52 5.86 25.56
CA LYS A 2 -0.93 4.78 24.75
C LYS A 2 -1.79 4.56 23.50
N ILE A 3 -1.27 4.86 22.32
CA ILE A 3 -1.85 4.42 21.06
C ILE A 3 -1.40 2.97 20.87
N GLY A 4 -2.25 2.03 21.26
CA GLY A 4 -2.11 0.63 20.90
C GLY A 4 -2.74 0.40 19.54
N LEU A 5 -1.94 0.51 18.47
CA LEU A 5 -2.28 -0.05 17.17
C LEU A 5 -1.37 -1.26 16.91
N HIS A 6 -2.00 -2.31 16.42
CA HIS A 6 -1.56 -3.70 16.41
C HIS A 6 -0.38 -3.95 15.44
N ALA A 7 0.82 -3.44 15.73
CA ALA A 7 2.07 -3.91 15.12
C ALA A 7 2.55 -5.22 15.79
N LYS A 8 1.71 -6.26 15.78
CA LYS A 8 1.95 -7.50 16.55
C LYS A 8 2.66 -8.62 15.78
N CYS A 9 3.40 -8.33 14.72
CA CYS A 9 4.14 -9.38 13.99
C CYS A 9 5.68 -9.25 14.03
N CYS A 10 6.27 -8.18 14.56
CA CYS A 10 7.72 -7.98 14.40
C CYS A 10 8.52 -7.63 15.65
N LEU A 11 8.02 -7.87 16.87
CA LEU A 11 8.81 -7.54 18.07
C LEU A 11 9.07 -8.65 19.08
N ASP A 12 8.48 -9.83 18.95
CA ASP A 12 8.85 -10.96 19.82
C ASP A 12 9.05 -12.21 18.97
N GLY A 13 10.20 -12.86 19.11
CA GLY A 13 10.64 -14.00 18.29
C GLY A 13 9.70 -15.20 18.31
N VAL A 14 8.68 -15.17 17.46
CA VAL A 14 7.77 -16.29 17.19
C VAL A 14 8.20 -16.98 15.89
N GLY A 15 8.28 -18.30 15.95
CA GLY A 15 8.86 -19.19 14.96
C GLY A 15 8.25 -19.12 13.56
N LYS A 16 9.07 -19.53 12.59
CA LYS A 16 8.95 -19.36 11.13
C LYS A 16 7.78 -20.03 10.42
N ASP A 17 6.88 -20.74 11.09
CA ASP A 17 6.06 -21.75 10.41
C ASP A 17 4.54 -21.51 10.41
N GLU A 18 4.04 -20.38 10.93
CA GLU A 18 2.59 -20.07 10.95
C GLU A 18 2.15 -18.75 10.31
N CYS A 19 3.03 -18.05 9.58
CA CYS A 19 2.58 -17.03 8.64
C CYS A 19 2.12 -17.72 7.34
N GLY A 20 0.80 -17.78 7.14
CA GLY A 20 0.21 -18.06 5.82
C GLY A 20 0.90 -17.19 4.77
N LYS A 21 1.03 -17.70 3.54
CA LYS A 21 1.81 -17.11 2.43
C LYS A 21 1.31 -15.73 1.99
N GLU A 22 1.55 -14.75 2.83
CA GLU A 22 1.31 -13.33 2.68
C GLU A 22 2.69 -12.71 2.48
N LEU A 23 2.96 -12.23 1.27
CA LEU A 23 4.24 -11.63 0.92
C LEU A 23 4.24 -10.19 1.47
N SER A 24 4.23 -10.03 2.79
CA SER A 24 4.43 -8.72 3.43
C SER A 24 5.92 -8.39 3.35
N VAL A 25 6.32 -7.70 2.29
CA VAL A 25 7.71 -7.24 2.17
C VAL A 25 7.82 -5.89 2.84
N TRP A 26 8.20 -5.90 4.12
CA TRP A 26 8.58 -4.70 4.84
C TRP A 26 9.99 -4.29 4.41
N HIS A 27 10.07 -3.19 3.67
CA HIS A 27 11.35 -2.59 3.34
C HIS A 27 11.60 -1.42 4.29
N ASP A 28 12.54 -1.60 5.21
CA ASP A 28 13.11 -0.51 5.98
C ASP A 28 14.06 0.25 5.06
N GLN A 29 13.67 1.45 4.64
CA GLN A 29 14.61 2.37 4.00
C GLN A 29 15.11 3.36 5.03
N LYS A 30 16.44 3.42 5.17
CA LYS A 30 17.13 4.34 6.06
C LYS A 30 18.28 5.00 5.29
N ASP A 31 17.89 5.80 4.31
CA ASP A 31 18.80 6.72 3.63
C ASP A 31 18.38 8.14 3.96
N ASP A 32 19.29 9.11 3.78
CA ASP A 32 19.09 10.56 4.01
C ASP A 32 17.76 11.12 3.44
N ASN A 33 17.15 10.40 2.51
CA ASN A 33 15.97 10.79 1.76
C ASN A 33 14.66 10.06 2.06
N VAL A 34 14.56 8.96 2.83
CA VAL A 34 13.24 8.42 3.25
C VAL A 34 13.44 7.60 4.53
N ASN A 35 12.86 8.04 5.66
CA ASN A 35 12.71 7.23 6.87
C ASN A 35 11.31 6.60 6.84
N GLY A 36 11.15 5.54 6.06
CA GLY A 36 9.82 5.01 5.77
C GLY A 36 9.79 3.52 5.51
N ARG A 37 8.59 2.97 5.64
CA ARG A 37 8.27 1.58 5.40
C ARG A 37 7.18 1.49 4.36
N LEU A 38 7.29 0.46 3.54
CA LEU A 38 6.29 0.08 2.56
C LEU A 38 5.88 -1.37 2.81
N SER A 39 4.60 -1.67 2.71
CA SER A 39 4.09 -3.01 2.43
C SER A 39 3.17 -2.97 1.20
N SER A 40 3.13 -4.05 0.42
CA SER A 40 2.19 -4.16 -0.69
C SER A 40 1.74 -5.59 -0.91
N THR A 41 0.42 -5.78 -1.04
CA THR A 41 -0.22 -7.10 -1.18
C THR A 41 -1.23 -7.05 -2.32
N SER A 42 -1.00 -7.85 -3.37
CA SER A 42 -1.94 -7.98 -4.50
C SER A 42 -2.74 -9.28 -4.47
N ASN A 43 -4.02 -9.19 -4.84
CA ASN A 43 -4.90 -10.33 -5.08
C ASN A 43 -5.11 -10.65 -6.57
N GLY A 44 -4.45 -9.94 -7.48
CA GLY A 44 -4.59 -10.10 -8.93
C GLY A 44 -5.62 -9.18 -9.60
N THR A 45 -6.39 -8.43 -8.81
CA THR A 45 -7.32 -7.39 -9.31
C THR A 45 -7.05 -6.05 -8.66
N HIS A 46 -6.75 -6.08 -7.37
CA HIS A 46 -6.40 -4.92 -6.56
C HIS A 46 -5.13 -5.21 -5.80
N THR A 47 -4.39 -4.15 -5.52
CA THR A 47 -3.26 -4.18 -4.60
C THR A 47 -3.54 -3.21 -3.46
N GLU A 48 -3.20 -3.66 -2.27
CA GLU A 48 -3.13 -2.83 -1.08
C GLU A 48 -1.70 -2.34 -0.91
N ILE A 49 -1.55 -1.12 -0.40
CA ILE A 49 -0.29 -0.46 -0.15
C ILE A 49 -0.38 0.20 1.22
N GLU A 50 0.62 -0.03 2.06
CA GLU A 50 0.82 0.75 3.29
C GLU A 50 2.13 1.53 3.20
N ILE A 51 2.05 2.84 3.35
CA ILE A 51 3.18 3.74 3.43
C ILE A 51 3.24 4.29 4.84
N PHE A 52 4.38 4.13 5.49
CA PHE A 52 4.68 4.75 6.77
C PHE A 52 5.94 5.59 6.65
N GLY A 53 5.95 6.78 7.24
CA GLY A 53 7.12 7.65 7.32
C GLY A 53 7.28 8.25 8.71
N ASN A 54 8.53 8.34 9.15
CA ASN A 54 8.99 9.07 10.32
C ASN A 54 9.87 10.25 9.89
N ASP A 55 10.04 11.22 10.79
CA ASP A 55 10.76 12.48 10.54
C ASP A 55 10.24 13.22 9.28
N ILE A 56 8.92 13.16 9.07
CA ILE A 56 8.22 13.76 7.93
C ILE A 56 7.81 15.18 8.30
N LEU A 57 8.41 16.17 7.63
CA LEU A 57 8.13 17.59 7.84
C LEU A 57 6.76 17.99 7.24
N ASP A 58 6.21 19.13 7.68
CA ASP A 58 5.07 19.75 6.99
C ASP A 58 5.37 19.96 5.51
N LYS A 59 4.33 19.84 4.68
CA LYS A 59 4.40 19.88 3.22
C LYS A 59 5.31 18.83 2.62
N THR A 60 5.39 17.64 3.22
CA THR A 60 6.12 16.53 2.62
C THR A 60 5.14 15.57 1.96
N TRP A 61 5.45 15.10 0.76
CA TRP A 61 4.79 13.94 0.19
C TRP A 61 5.69 12.71 0.29
N LEU A 62 5.07 11.55 0.44
CA LEU A 62 5.66 10.22 0.24
C LEU A 62 4.95 9.57 -0.92
N ALA A 63 5.69 9.00 -1.85
CA ALA A 63 5.11 8.37 -3.03
C ALA A 63 5.82 7.07 -3.36
N ILE A 64 5.02 6.11 -3.82
CA ILE A 64 5.54 4.92 -4.49
C ILE A 64 5.29 5.03 -5.98
N ALA A 65 6.12 4.33 -6.74
CA ALA A 65 5.88 4.10 -8.14
C ALA A 65 6.11 2.65 -8.52
N TYR A 66 5.33 2.19 -9.47
CA TYR A 66 5.51 0.90 -10.11
C TYR A 66 6.37 1.11 -11.34
N SER A 67 7.45 0.35 -11.46
CA SER A 67 8.36 0.45 -12.60
C SER A 67 8.76 -0.90 -13.17
N SER A 68 9.02 -0.89 -14.47
CA SER A 68 9.56 -2.05 -15.21
C SER A 68 11.09 -2.11 -15.20
N ASP A 69 11.73 -0.98 -14.94
CA ASP A 69 13.17 -0.86 -14.76
C ASP A 69 13.45 -0.16 -13.43
N LYS A 70 14.69 -0.19 -12.92
CA LYS A 70 15.01 0.42 -11.61
C LYS A 70 15.10 1.95 -11.69
N THR A 71 14.47 2.55 -12.68
CA THR A 71 14.52 3.98 -12.99
C THR A 71 13.12 4.52 -12.88
N MET A 72 12.95 5.58 -12.07
CA MET A 72 11.62 6.15 -11.92
C MET A 72 11.31 7.07 -13.10
N LYS A 73 10.75 6.52 -14.18
CA LYS A 73 10.43 7.17 -15.44
C LYS A 73 9.31 6.40 -16.12
N ASP A 74 8.32 7.11 -16.62
CA ASP A 74 7.14 6.56 -17.31
C ASP A 74 6.34 5.63 -16.40
N ASP A 75 6.24 6.03 -15.13
CA ASP A 75 5.68 5.23 -14.05
C ASP A 75 4.41 5.83 -13.46
N PHE A 76 3.51 4.94 -13.05
CA PHE A 76 2.38 5.29 -12.22
C PHE A 76 2.84 5.59 -10.80
N VAL A 77 2.40 6.72 -10.27
CA VAL A 77 2.75 7.20 -8.94
C VAL A 77 1.50 7.29 -8.11
N VAL A 78 1.49 6.65 -6.95
CA VAL A 78 0.51 6.94 -5.90
C VAL A 78 1.23 7.61 -4.74
N TYR A 79 0.63 8.67 -4.22
CA TYR A 79 1.26 9.52 -3.24
C TYR A 79 0.35 9.82 -2.06
N CYS A 80 0.99 10.17 -0.95
CA CYS A 80 0.40 10.69 0.26
C CYS A 80 1.10 11.96 0.71
N ILE A 81 0.35 12.91 1.23
CA ILE A 81 0.82 14.23 1.62
C ILE A 81 0.62 14.41 3.11
N ARG A 82 1.66 14.88 3.78
CA ARG A 82 1.57 15.50 5.10
C ARG A 82 1.42 17.01 4.93
N ASP A 83 0.22 17.52 5.13
CA ASP A 83 -0.06 18.95 5.17
C ASP A 83 -0.76 19.30 6.50
N ASP A 84 -0.07 20.01 7.41
CA ASP A 84 -0.57 20.35 8.74
C ASP A 84 -1.75 21.31 8.75
N ARG A 85 -1.96 22.05 7.66
CA ARG A 85 -3.07 23.00 7.53
C ARG A 85 -4.38 22.32 7.16
N VAL A 86 -4.31 21.15 6.54
CA VAL A 86 -5.51 20.40 6.15
C VAL A 86 -5.91 19.49 7.31
N SER A 87 -7.20 19.42 7.63
CA SER A 87 -7.71 18.42 8.58
C SER A 87 -7.37 17.01 8.09
N ASN A 88 -7.60 15.97 8.90
CA ASN A 88 -7.48 14.57 8.49
C ASN A 88 -8.62 14.18 7.50
N ASP A 89 -8.77 14.96 6.43
CA ASP A 89 -9.59 14.64 5.26
C ASP A 89 -8.73 13.81 4.32
N ASN A 90 -8.89 12.49 4.44
CA ASN A 90 -8.04 11.48 3.82
C ASN A 90 -8.03 11.61 2.29
N GLU A 91 -9.16 11.99 1.68
CA GLU A 91 -9.34 12.05 0.22
C GLU A 91 -8.55 13.19 -0.44
N LEU A 92 -8.24 14.24 0.32
CA LEU A 92 -7.39 15.34 -0.14
C LEU A 92 -5.89 15.04 -0.01
N MET A 93 -5.54 14.11 0.88
CA MET A 93 -4.16 13.87 1.29
C MET A 93 -3.49 12.76 0.49
N ALA A 94 -4.21 12.04 -0.36
CA ALA A 94 -3.64 11.06 -1.27
C ALA A 94 -4.12 11.28 -2.70
N GLY A 95 -3.35 10.76 -3.65
CA GLY A 95 -3.68 10.91 -5.06
C GLY A 95 -2.77 10.14 -6.00
N ILE A 96 -2.95 10.45 -7.28
CA ILE A 96 -2.27 9.78 -8.39
C ILE A 96 -1.51 10.82 -9.21
N ALA A 97 -0.33 10.45 -9.66
CA ALA A 97 0.43 11.17 -10.66
C ALA A 97 1.05 10.18 -11.66
N TYR A 98 1.55 10.72 -12.76
CA TYR A 98 2.35 9.97 -13.71
C TYR A 98 3.72 10.63 -13.82
N ASN A 99 4.78 9.91 -13.49
CA ASN A 99 6.13 10.48 -13.52
C ASN A 99 6.77 10.23 -14.88
N THR A 100 7.11 11.31 -15.57
CA THR A 100 7.76 11.30 -16.89
C THR A 100 9.28 11.48 -16.73
N ASP A 101 9.97 11.54 -17.86
CA ASP A 101 11.40 11.88 -17.92
C ASP A 101 11.81 13.16 -17.18
N HIS A 102 10.90 14.14 -17.04
CA HIS A 102 11.29 15.49 -16.61
C HIS A 102 10.35 16.13 -15.59
N LYS A 103 9.22 15.50 -15.27
CA LYS A 103 8.20 16.06 -14.38
C LYS A 103 7.23 14.99 -13.87
N ASN A 104 6.60 15.30 -12.74
CA ASN A 104 5.36 14.65 -12.31
C ASN A 104 4.18 15.31 -13.02
N GLU A 105 3.40 14.53 -13.75
CA GLU A 105 2.10 14.96 -14.26
C GLU A 105 1.03 14.61 -13.24
N MET A 106 0.48 15.64 -12.58
CA MET A 106 -0.59 15.46 -11.61
C MET A 106 -1.86 14.97 -12.33
N ILE A 107 -2.39 13.84 -11.88
CA ILE A 107 -3.73 13.38 -12.27
C ILE A 107 -4.75 14.01 -11.31
N GLY A 108 -4.47 13.99 -10.01
CA GLY A 108 -5.25 14.64 -8.99
C GLY A 108 -5.22 13.90 -7.66
N THR A 109 -5.82 14.51 -6.64
CA THR A 109 -6.15 13.82 -5.39
C THR A 109 -7.28 12.82 -5.59
N ILE A 110 -7.52 11.93 -4.61
CA ILE A 110 -8.66 11.00 -4.64
C ILE A 110 -9.97 11.80 -4.78
N LYS A 111 -10.13 12.88 -4.00
CA LYS A 111 -11.29 13.78 -4.11
C LYS A 111 -11.48 14.35 -5.51
N ASP A 112 -10.38 14.74 -6.17
CA ASP A 112 -10.43 15.28 -7.54
C ASP A 112 -10.97 14.25 -8.53
N VAL A 113 -10.55 12.99 -8.39
CA VAL A 113 -10.93 11.86 -9.25
C VAL A 113 -12.36 11.40 -8.94
N GLU A 114 -12.78 11.40 -7.69
CA GLU A 114 -14.17 11.07 -7.32
C GLU A 114 -15.16 12.13 -7.85
N ALA A 115 -14.77 13.40 -7.81
CA ALA A 115 -15.57 14.49 -8.36
C ALA A 115 -15.65 14.47 -9.89
N ASP A 116 -14.60 14.02 -10.57
CA ASP A 116 -14.57 13.82 -12.03
C ASP A 116 -13.80 12.54 -12.38
N PRO A 117 -14.49 11.39 -12.47
CA PRO A 117 -13.85 10.09 -12.73
C PRO A 117 -13.06 10.03 -14.04
N LYS A 118 -13.27 10.96 -14.98
CA LYS A 118 -12.51 11.04 -16.22
C LYS A 118 -11.07 11.53 -16.01
N LYS A 119 -10.76 12.15 -14.86
CA LYS A 119 -9.40 12.57 -14.52
C LYS A 119 -8.47 11.38 -14.36
N ASP A 120 -8.95 10.28 -13.80
CA ASP A 120 -8.20 9.02 -13.75
C ASP A 120 -8.17 8.35 -15.14
N ARG A 121 -7.41 8.98 -16.03
CA ARG A 121 -7.22 8.58 -17.43
C ARG A 121 -6.61 7.18 -17.59
N PHE A 122 -6.05 6.63 -16.52
CA PHE A 122 -5.42 5.30 -16.51
C PHE A 122 -6.29 4.25 -15.82
N GLY A 123 -7.35 4.64 -15.10
CA GLY A 123 -8.26 3.71 -14.45
C GLY A 123 -7.65 2.99 -13.25
N LEU A 124 -6.69 3.61 -12.55
CA LEU A 124 -6.11 3.06 -11.33
C LEU A 124 -7.17 2.86 -10.24
N ASN A 125 -8.19 3.71 -10.19
CA ASN A 125 -9.26 3.67 -9.19
C ASN A 125 -8.69 3.60 -7.76
N LEU A 126 -7.87 4.60 -7.42
CA LEU A 126 -7.23 4.70 -6.10
C LEU A 126 -8.28 5.04 -5.04
N SER A 127 -8.21 4.36 -3.90
CA SER A 127 -8.98 4.65 -2.69
C SER A 127 -8.05 4.65 -1.48
N ILE A 128 -8.34 5.51 -0.50
CA ILE A 128 -7.62 5.57 0.77
C ILE A 128 -8.46 4.90 1.87
N GLN A 129 -7.87 3.89 2.49
CA GLN A 129 -8.49 3.10 3.55
C GLN A 129 -8.21 3.73 4.92
N GLU A 130 -6.99 4.21 5.12
CA GLU A 130 -6.55 4.80 6.38
C GLU A 130 -5.52 5.89 6.10
N TYR A 131 -5.62 6.97 6.85
CA TYR A 131 -4.67 8.07 6.84
C TYR A 131 -4.52 8.58 8.26
N ASN A 132 -3.27 8.70 8.70
CA ASN A 132 -2.97 9.32 9.97
C ASN A 132 -1.70 10.16 9.83
N LYS A 133 -1.70 11.34 10.46
CA LYS A 133 -0.52 12.16 10.63
C LYS A 133 -0.42 12.59 12.08
N GLU A 134 0.78 12.49 12.62
CA GLU A 134 1.13 13.04 13.92
C GLU A 134 2.40 13.89 13.79
N GLU A 135 2.95 14.33 14.90
CA GLU A 135 4.20 15.09 14.92
C GLU A 135 5.32 14.27 14.29
N GLY A 136 5.80 14.72 13.13
CA GLY A 136 6.87 14.06 12.39
C GLY A 136 6.49 12.72 11.73
N THR A 137 5.23 12.28 11.75
CA THR A 137 4.82 11.00 11.16
C THR A 137 3.74 11.16 10.10
N LEU A 138 3.75 10.23 9.14
CA LEU A 138 2.73 10.09 8.11
C LEU A 138 2.47 8.60 7.87
N TYR A 139 1.21 8.19 7.94
CA TYR A 139 0.77 6.85 7.61
C TYR A 139 -0.38 6.92 6.60
N CYS A 140 -0.31 6.06 5.59
CA CYS A 140 -1.33 5.87 4.60
C CYS A 140 -1.52 4.40 4.29
N LYS A 141 -2.77 3.96 4.22
CA LYS A 141 -3.17 2.69 3.64
C LYS A 141 -4.07 2.95 2.46
N MET A 142 -3.69 2.46 1.29
CA MET A 142 -4.36 2.72 0.02
C MET A 142 -4.61 1.42 -0.74
N THR A 143 -5.60 1.45 -1.62
CA THR A 143 -5.90 0.36 -2.54
C THR A 143 -6.13 0.89 -3.95
N HIS A 144 -5.64 0.19 -4.97
CA HIS A 144 -5.94 0.51 -6.37
C HIS A 144 -5.98 -0.75 -7.25
N ARG A 145 -6.50 -0.63 -8.47
CA ARG A 145 -6.52 -1.70 -9.47
C ARG A 145 -5.14 -1.99 -10.04
N VAL A 146 -4.87 -3.25 -10.35
CA VAL A 146 -3.57 -3.67 -10.90
C VAL A 146 -3.50 -3.68 -12.43
N ASP A 147 -4.64 -3.89 -13.12
CA ASP A 147 -4.68 -4.03 -14.58
C ASP A 147 -3.97 -2.88 -15.33
N PRO A 148 -4.17 -1.58 -14.97
CA PRO A 148 -3.49 -0.49 -15.66
C PRO A 148 -1.96 -0.58 -15.61
N ILE A 149 -1.41 -1.10 -14.51
CA ILE A 149 0.03 -1.24 -14.32
C ILE A 149 0.54 -2.43 -15.12
N THR A 150 -0.15 -3.57 -15.04
CA THR A 150 0.27 -4.79 -15.71
C THR A 150 0.16 -4.68 -17.22
N ASP A 151 -0.85 -3.96 -17.73
CA ASP A 151 -1.07 -3.72 -19.15
C ASP A 151 -0.03 -2.74 -19.71
N HIS A 152 0.28 -1.66 -18.97
CA HIS A 152 1.27 -0.66 -19.39
C HIS A 152 2.69 -1.24 -19.49
N PHE A 153 3.11 -2.03 -18.51
CA PHE A 153 4.44 -2.65 -18.52
C PHE A 153 4.48 -4.03 -19.19
N ASN A 154 3.31 -4.58 -19.58
CA ASN A 154 3.16 -5.93 -20.11
C ASN A 154 3.86 -7.00 -19.25
N MET A 155 3.74 -6.86 -17.92
CA MET A 155 4.34 -7.77 -16.94
C MET A 155 3.59 -7.71 -15.61
N THR A 156 3.65 -8.79 -14.85
CA THR A 156 2.99 -8.87 -13.53
C THR A 156 3.96 -8.69 -12.37
N LYS A 157 5.26 -8.89 -12.61
CA LYS A 157 6.31 -8.67 -11.62
C LYS A 157 6.98 -7.33 -11.90
N VAL A 158 6.84 -6.38 -10.97
CA VAL A 158 7.32 -5.00 -11.13
C VAL A 158 8.18 -4.59 -9.94
N GLU A 159 9.06 -3.62 -10.16
CA GLU A 159 9.78 -2.94 -9.09
C GLU A 159 8.84 -1.92 -8.43
N ILE A 160 8.93 -1.79 -7.11
CA ILE A 160 8.38 -0.65 -6.39
C ILE A 160 9.54 0.27 -6.01
N LEU A 161 9.38 1.54 -6.37
CA LEU A 161 10.31 2.61 -6.07
C LEU A 161 9.65 3.57 -5.08
N MET A 162 10.38 4.06 -4.09
CA MET A 162 9.87 5.02 -3.11
C MET A 162 10.64 6.34 -3.18
N ALA A 163 9.95 7.45 -2.95
CA ALA A 163 10.62 8.70 -2.57
C ALA A 163 9.73 9.62 -1.75
N LYS A 164 10.38 10.69 -1.30
CA LYS A 164 9.76 11.86 -0.71
C LYS A 164 10.08 13.11 -1.52
N GLY A 165 9.32 14.16 -1.27
CA GLY A 165 9.66 15.51 -1.70
C GLY A 165 8.73 16.53 -1.08
N VAL A 166 8.76 17.75 -1.60
CA VAL A 166 7.98 18.86 -1.06
C VAL A 166 6.66 19.00 -1.82
N TRP A 167 5.58 19.23 -1.09
CA TRP A 167 4.26 19.56 -1.60
C TRP A 167 4.11 21.08 -1.67
N ILE A 168 4.08 21.62 -2.88
CA ILE A 168 3.97 23.07 -3.08
C ILE A 168 3.04 23.34 -4.26
N ASN A 169 2.24 24.40 -4.15
CA ASN A 169 1.31 24.82 -5.21
C ASN A 169 0.42 23.68 -5.75
N ASN A 170 -0.10 22.85 -4.83
CA ASN A 170 -0.91 21.67 -5.15
C ASN A 170 -0.24 20.66 -6.12
N SER A 171 1.08 20.50 -6.01
CA SER A 171 1.84 19.61 -6.88
C SER A 171 2.99 18.92 -6.15
N LEU A 172 3.36 17.74 -6.66
CA LEU A 172 4.56 17.01 -6.25
C LEU A 172 5.80 17.64 -6.91
N THR A 173 6.74 18.16 -6.11
CA THR A 173 8.05 18.53 -6.68
C THR A 173 8.69 17.35 -7.42
N TYR A 174 9.34 17.62 -8.55
CA TYR A 174 10.07 16.60 -9.27
C TYR A 174 11.26 16.09 -8.44
N HIS A 175 11.46 14.78 -8.44
CA HIS A 175 12.43 14.08 -7.58
C HIS A 175 13.54 13.39 -8.39
N GLY A 176 13.63 13.64 -9.71
CA GLY A 176 14.61 13.00 -10.58
C GLY A 176 14.26 11.56 -11.00
N LYS A 177 15.16 10.94 -11.77
CA LYS A 177 15.01 9.57 -12.33
C LYS A 177 15.58 8.47 -11.43
N THR A 178 16.46 8.84 -10.51
CA THR A 178 17.15 7.92 -9.60
C THR A 178 16.37 7.81 -8.31
N ARG A 179 16.00 6.58 -7.92
CA ARG A 179 15.36 6.31 -6.64
C ARG A 179 15.82 4.98 -6.07
N ASN A 180 15.47 4.81 -4.79
CA ASN A 180 15.74 3.59 -4.05
C ASN A 180 14.66 2.57 -4.37
N THR A 181 15.07 1.48 -5.01
CA THR A 181 14.26 0.28 -5.14
C THR A 181 13.96 -0.21 -3.74
N VAL A 182 12.68 -0.17 -3.35
CA VAL A 182 12.26 -0.78 -2.08
C VAL A 182 12.21 -2.28 -2.30
N GLY A 183 11.61 -2.78 -3.38
CA GLY A 183 11.74 -4.19 -3.77
C GLY A 183 10.85 -4.56 -4.95
N GLN A 184 10.67 -5.86 -5.19
CA GLN A 184 9.79 -6.36 -6.25
C GLN A 184 8.47 -6.87 -5.69
N VAL A 185 7.37 -6.62 -6.41
CA VAL A 185 6.05 -7.17 -6.11
C VAL A 185 5.53 -7.98 -7.30
N GLU A 186 4.77 -9.04 -6.98
CA GLU A 186 4.03 -9.82 -7.97
C GLU A 186 2.55 -9.44 -7.92
N LEU A 187 2.07 -8.78 -8.99
CA LEU A 187 0.74 -8.23 -9.08
C LEU A 187 -0.33 -9.21 -9.56
N SER A 188 0.03 -10.38 -10.12
CA SER A 188 -0.95 -11.35 -10.65
C SER A 188 -1.80 -12.06 -9.59
N GLY A 189 -1.51 -11.84 -8.30
CA GLY A 189 -2.18 -12.49 -7.18
C GLY A 189 -1.81 -13.97 -7.05
N ALA A 190 -2.15 -14.57 -5.90
CA ALA A 190 -1.99 -16.00 -5.73
C ALA A 190 -2.92 -16.73 -6.71
N LYS A 191 -2.35 -17.38 -7.75
CA LYS A 191 -3.11 -18.35 -8.55
C LYS A 191 -3.70 -19.37 -7.58
N LYS A 192 -5.03 -19.35 -7.37
CA LYS A 192 -5.72 -20.47 -6.73
C LYS A 192 -5.28 -21.71 -7.50
N LYS A 193 -4.47 -22.58 -6.88
CA LYS A 193 -4.19 -23.89 -7.45
C LYS A 193 -5.56 -24.47 -7.78
N LYS A 194 -5.84 -24.76 -9.05
CA LYS A 194 -7.00 -25.58 -9.41
C LYS A 194 -6.89 -26.83 -8.54
N LYS A 195 -7.74 -26.96 -7.53
CA LYS A 195 -8.01 -28.27 -6.93
C LYS A 195 -8.57 -29.06 -8.10
N ASN A 196 -7.80 -29.98 -8.64
CA ASN A 196 -8.36 -31.03 -9.46
C ASN A 196 -9.37 -31.74 -8.54
N SER A 197 -10.65 -31.50 -8.78
CA SER A 197 -11.74 -32.19 -8.14
C SER A 197 -11.70 -33.64 -8.61
N ALA A 198 -10.89 -34.47 -7.97
CA ALA A 198 -11.16 -35.89 -7.93
C ALA A 198 -12.37 -36.04 -7.01
N SER A 199 -13.54 -36.25 -7.59
CA SER A 199 -14.73 -36.67 -6.86
C SER A 199 -14.40 -37.98 -6.16
N ASN A 200 -14.22 -37.95 -4.85
CA ASN A 200 -14.41 -39.13 -4.04
C ASN A 200 -15.21 -38.71 -2.81
N SER A 201 -16.49 -39.08 -2.85
CA SER A 201 -17.38 -39.34 -1.74
C SER A 201 -16.66 -39.46 -0.38
N LEU A 202 -16.95 -38.55 0.54
CA LEU A 202 -16.88 -38.81 1.98
C LEU A 202 -17.87 -37.91 2.71
N THR A 203 -19.04 -38.50 2.97
CA THR A 203 -19.85 -38.39 4.19
C THR A 203 -19.53 -37.23 5.14
N LEU A 204 -20.47 -36.28 5.26
CA LEU A 204 -20.62 -35.44 6.43
C LEU A 204 -20.90 -36.32 7.65
N VAL A 205 -19.99 -36.35 8.62
CA VAL A 205 -20.33 -36.71 10.00
C VAL A 205 -20.20 -35.45 10.83
N SER A 206 -21.35 -34.85 11.11
CA SER A 206 -21.52 -33.77 12.09
C SER A 206 -21.13 -34.29 13.47
N THR A 207 -20.15 -33.67 14.11
CA THR A 207 -19.98 -33.76 15.56
C THR A 207 -20.32 -32.41 16.16
N ALA A 208 -21.49 -32.35 16.80
CA ALA A 208 -21.90 -31.23 17.63
C ALA A 208 -20.98 -31.16 18.85
N VAL A 209 -20.31 -30.03 19.05
CA VAL A 209 -19.55 -29.74 20.28
C VAL A 209 -20.53 -29.17 21.31
N THR A 210 -20.86 -29.96 22.33
CA THR A 210 -21.62 -29.51 23.49
C THR A 210 -20.72 -28.64 24.37
N LEU A 211 -21.03 -27.34 24.48
CA LEU A 211 -20.39 -26.43 25.43
C LEU A 211 -21.01 -26.66 26.82
N LEU A 212 -20.26 -27.28 27.72
CA LEU A 212 -20.54 -27.20 29.16
C LEU A 212 -19.93 -25.91 29.70
N ALA A 213 -20.79 -24.97 30.07
CA ALA A 213 -20.40 -23.78 30.82
C ALA A 213 -20.24 -24.14 32.31
N THR A 214 -19.02 -24.15 32.82
CA THR A 214 -18.75 -24.21 34.26
C THR A 214 -18.63 -22.79 34.81
N LYS A 215 -19.64 -22.37 35.58
CA LYS A 215 -19.57 -21.16 36.41
C LYS A 215 -18.74 -21.48 37.65
N ILE A 216 -17.56 -20.88 37.75
CA ILE A 216 -16.83 -20.75 39.02
C ILE A 216 -17.44 -19.53 39.73
N ILE A 217 -18.00 -19.73 40.92
CA ILE A 217 -18.32 -18.64 41.85
C ILE A 217 -17.54 -18.92 43.13
N PHE A 218 -16.60 -18.01 43.44
CA PHE A 218 -16.06 -17.79 44.77
C PHE A 218 -17.07 -16.96 45.56
N PHE A 219 -17.51 -17.46 46.71
CA PHE A 219 -17.59 -16.80 48.03
C PHE A 219 -18.34 -17.71 49.00
#